data_AF-A0A9E2BH20-F1
#
_entry.id   AF-A0A9E2BH20-F1
#
_cell.length_a   1.000
_cell.length_b   1.000
_cell.length_c   1.000
_cell.angle_alpha   90.00
_cell.angle_beta   90.00
_cell.angle_gamma   90.00
#
_symmetry.space_group_name_H-M   'P 1'
#
loop_
_entity.id
_entity.type
_entity.pdbx_description
1 polymer ?
#
loop_
_entity_poly.entity_id
_entity_poly.type
_entity_poly.pdbx_seq_one_letter_code
_entity_poly.pdbx_strand_id
1 'polypeptide(L)'
;MPPYSQKVMEHFLNPKNVGVMENPDGIGEVGNPVCGDMMTFYISVKNNHLKDIKFQTFGCGAAIAVSSMVSEMAKGKTLEEALTITNKQVAEELGGLPQNKMHCSNLGAEALHKAIEDYKRKKLNESAPSTKTKIEEKEVEKEDECSCPYCDMALTEPIPYCKSCGASVSVCPECGEVTRFESDSCLKCGAKITKK
;
A
#
# COMPACT_ATOMS: atom_id res chain seq x y z
N MET A 1 -15.71 8.14 24.49
CA MET A 1 -15.29 7.94 23.09
C MET A 1 -15.31 9.31 22.44
N PRO A 2 -14.16 9.90 22.07
CA PRO A 2 -14.20 11.17 21.34
C PRO A 2 -15.03 10.93 20.07
N PRO A 3 -16.08 11.73 19.84
CA PRO A 3 -16.96 11.49 18.72
C PRO A 3 -16.17 11.68 17.42
N TYR A 4 -16.47 10.85 16.42
CA TYR A 4 -16.09 11.19 15.04
C TYR A 4 -16.63 12.58 14.72
N SER A 5 -15.86 13.36 13.98
CA SER A 5 -16.31 14.68 13.56
C SER A 5 -17.59 14.57 12.73
N GLN A 6 -18.35 15.65 12.66
CA GLN A 6 -19.54 15.71 11.82
C GLN A 6 -19.21 15.44 10.34
N LYS A 7 -18.03 15.89 9.88
CA LYS A 7 -17.55 15.62 8.51
C LYS A 7 -17.27 14.14 8.27
N VAL A 8 -16.62 13.45 9.20
CA VAL A 8 -16.40 12.00 9.08
C VAL A 8 -17.72 11.25 8.96
N MET A 9 -18.71 11.64 9.78
CA MET A 9 -20.05 11.04 9.72
C MET A 9 -20.76 11.34 8.40
N GLU A 10 -20.62 12.56 7.87
CA GLU A 10 -21.20 12.93 6.58
C GLU A 10 -20.62 12.11 5.42
N HIS A 11 -19.30 12.01 5.33
CA HIS A 11 -18.63 11.22 4.31
C HIS A 11 -18.84 9.71 4.48
N PHE A 12 -19.12 9.25 5.70
CA PHE A 12 -19.50 7.86 5.95
C PHE A 12 -20.94 7.57 5.49
N LEU A 13 -21.88 8.47 5.79
CA LEU A 13 -23.30 8.29 5.44
C LEU A 13 -23.59 8.55 3.97
N ASN A 14 -22.92 9.53 3.37
CA ASN A 14 -23.09 9.95 1.99
C ASN A 14 -21.72 10.04 1.27
N PRO A 15 -21.01 8.91 1.11
CA PRO A 15 -19.70 8.89 0.48
C PRO A 15 -19.82 9.36 -0.98
N LYS A 16 -18.93 10.27 -1.37
CA LYS A 16 -18.83 10.79 -2.74
C LYS A 16 -18.02 9.83 -3.60
N ASN A 17 -18.19 9.85 -4.92
CA ASN A 17 -17.30 9.16 -5.85
C ASN A 17 -17.14 7.64 -5.65
N VAL A 18 -18.12 6.98 -5.00
CA VAL A 18 -18.10 5.52 -4.84
C VAL A 18 -18.36 4.85 -6.18
N GLY A 19 -17.56 3.84 -6.50
CA GLY A 19 -17.81 2.92 -7.59
C GLY A 19 -16.56 2.53 -8.36
N VAL A 20 -16.79 1.80 -9.44
CA VAL A 20 -15.74 1.38 -10.38
C VAL A 20 -15.84 2.25 -11.64
N MET A 21 -14.69 2.53 -12.23
CA MET A 21 -14.58 3.23 -13.50
C MET A 21 -14.26 2.21 -14.60
N GLU A 22 -15.01 2.26 -15.70
CA GLU A 22 -14.70 1.49 -16.89
C GLU A 22 -13.56 2.19 -17.64
N ASN A 23 -12.47 1.46 -17.90
CA ASN A 23 -11.25 1.96 -18.56
C ASN A 23 -10.59 3.17 -17.86
N PRO A 24 -10.15 3.02 -16.60
CA PRO A 24 -9.42 4.06 -15.90
C PRO A 24 -8.03 4.27 -16.49
N ASP A 25 -7.59 5.52 -16.54
CA ASP A 25 -6.25 5.88 -16.99
C ASP A 25 -5.18 5.40 -15.99
N GLY A 26 -5.52 5.33 -14.70
CA GLY A 26 -4.68 4.80 -13.62
C GLY A 26 -5.47 4.05 -12.55
N ILE A 27 -4.87 3.01 -11.98
CA ILE A 27 -5.45 2.20 -10.90
C ILE A 27 -4.43 2.09 -9.77
N GLY A 28 -4.86 2.39 -8.54
CA GLY A 28 -4.04 2.26 -7.35
C GLY A 28 -4.73 1.40 -6.30
N GLU A 29 -4.11 0.29 -5.92
CA GLU A 29 -4.62 -0.61 -4.89
C GLU A 29 -3.65 -0.68 -3.70
N VAL A 30 -4.19 -0.51 -2.49
CA VAL A 30 -3.47 -0.63 -1.23
C VAL A 30 -4.33 -1.35 -0.23
N GLY A 31 -3.74 -2.26 0.54
CA GLY A 31 -4.40 -2.88 1.68
C GLY A 31 -3.46 -2.97 2.87
N ASN A 32 -4.04 -3.04 4.07
CA ASN A 32 -3.31 -3.26 5.30
C ASN A 32 -3.78 -4.58 5.95
N PRO A 33 -2.92 -5.61 6.01
CA PRO A 33 -3.29 -6.93 6.55
C PRO A 33 -3.56 -6.91 8.05
N VAL A 34 -3.12 -5.88 8.78
CA VAL A 34 -3.32 -5.77 10.24
C VAL A 34 -4.76 -5.37 10.58
N CYS A 35 -5.32 -4.39 9.86
CA CYS A 35 -6.69 -3.93 10.08
C CYS A 35 -7.71 -4.54 9.09
N GLY A 36 -7.24 -5.16 8.01
CA GLY A 36 -8.08 -5.73 6.95
C GLY A 36 -8.69 -4.69 6.01
N ASP A 37 -8.23 -3.44 6.06
CA ASP A 37 -8.69 -2.39 5.16
C ASP A 37 -8.04 -2.56 3.78
N MET A 38 -8.83 -2.46 2.71
CA MET A 38 -8.39 -2.53 1.32
C MET A 38 -9.07 -1.41 0.52
N MET A 39 -8.26 -0.63 -0.21
CA MET A 39 -8.69 0.55 -0.96
C MET A 39 -8.19 0.47 -2.39
N THR A 40 -9.09 0.74 -3.33
CA THR A 40 -8.79 0.82 -4.75
C THR A 40 -9.29 2.15 -5.30
N PHE A 41 -8.39 2.94 -5.88
CA PHE A 41 -8.70 4.18 -6.57
C PHE A 41 -8.59 3.99 -8.08
N TYR A 42 -9.57 4.56 -8.77
CA TYR A 42 -9.65 4.62 -10.23
C TYR A 42 -9.62 6.09 -10.64
N ILE A 43 -8.65 6.47 -11.46
CA ILE A 43 -8.50 7.85 -11.92
C ILE A 43 -8.67 7.95 -13.44
N SER A 44 -9.29 9.05 -13.88
CA SER A 44 -9.24 9.49 -15.27
C SER A 44 -8.55 10.84 -15.36
N VAL A 45 -7.58 10.94 -16.27
CA VAL A 45 -6.71 12.09 -16.45
C VAL A 45 -6.96 12.72 -17.81
N LYS A 46 -7.17 14.04 -17.84
CA LYS A 46 -7.26 14.82 -19.08
C LYS A 46 -6.43 16.08 -18.95
N ASN A 47 -5.55 16.33 -19.91
CA ASN A 47 -4.68 17.52 -19.93
C ASN A 47 -3.87 17.72 -18.63
N ASN A 48 -3.37 16.65 -18.02
CA ASN A 48 -2.67 16.68 -16.72
C ASN A 48 -3.54 16.99 -15.48
N HIS A 49 -4.86 17.04 -15.63
CA HIS A 49 -5.83 17.18 -14.54
C HIS A 49 -6.60 15.88 -14.28
N LEU A 50 -6.91 15.61 -13.02
CA LEU A 50 -7.79 14.52 -12.61
C LEU A 50 -9.25 14.88 -12.95
N LYS A 51 -9.70 14.43 -14.13
CA LYS A 51 -11.04 14.69 -14.66
C LYS A 51 -12.11 14.03 -13.79
N ASP A 52 -11.89 12.76 -13.47
CA ASP A 52 -12.79 12.02 -12.61
C ASP A 52 -12.01 11.03 -11.76
N ILE A 53 -12.54 10.76 -10.57
CA ILE A 53 -11.95 9.85 -9.60
C ILE A 53 -13.10 9.04 -9.04
N LYS A 54 -12.90 7.73 -8.97
CA LYS A 54 -13.79 6.83 -8.24
C LYS A 54 -12.97 5.97 -7.29
N PHE A 55 -13.59 5.54 -6.21
CA PHE A 55 -12.96 4.57 -5.32
C PHE A 55 -13.89 3.43 -4.97
N GLN A 56 -13.26 2.32 -4.61
CA GLN A 56 -13.87 1.18 -3.98
C GLN A 56 -13.05 0.87 -2.74
N THR A 57 -13.71 0.68 -1.60
CA THR A 57 -13.02 0.41 -0.34
C THR A 57 -13.78 -0.64 0.45
N PHE A 58 -13.01 -1.52 1.08
CA PHE A 58 -13.48 -2.50 2.05
C PHE A 58 -12.75 -2.22 3.34
N GLY A 59 -13.47 -1.82 4.38
CA GLY A 59 -12.83 -1.44 5.63
C GLY A 59 -13.77 -0.82 6.63
N CYS A 60 -13.19 -0.27 7.69
CA CYS A 60 -13.96 0.42 8.72
C CYS A 60 -14.61 1.71 8.19
N GLY A 61 -15.65 2.22 8.89
CA GLY A 61 -16.33 3.45 8.46
C GLY A 61 -15.41 4.68 8.30
N ALA A 62 -14.30 4.72 9.05
CA ALA A 62 -13.26 5.74 8.89
C ALA A 62 -12.52 5.59 7.54
N ALA A 63 -12.26 4.37 7.08
CA ALA A 63 -11.66 4.11 5.77
C ALA A 63 -12.55 4.64 4.64
N ILE A 64 -13.87 4.44 4.72
CA ILE A 64 -14.85 4.97 3.75
C ILE A 64 -14.84 6.51 3.76
N ALA A 65 -14.88 7.12 4.94
CA ALA A 65 -14.89 8.57 5.06
C ALA A 65 -13.59 9.20 4.52
N VAL A 66 -12.44 8.60 4.81
CA VAL A 66 -11.13 9.00 4.26
C VAL A 66 -11.12 8.88 2.75
N SER A 67 -11.50 7.73 2.18
CA SER A 67 -11.47 7.54 0.73
C SER A 67 -12.39 8.55 0.02
N SER A 68 -13.56 8.84 0.61
CA SER A 68 -14.45 9.88 0.11
C SER A 68 -13.81 11.25 0.14
N MET A 69 -13.20 11.66 1.26
CA MET A 69 -12.55 12.96 1.35
C MET A 69 -11.38 13.08 0.36
N VAL A 70 -10.51 12.06 0.28
CA VAL A 70 -9.37 12.04 -0.66
C VAL A 70 -9.85 12.19 -2.11
N SER A 71 -10.90 11.46 -2.49
CA SER A 71 -11.44 11.52 -3.85
C SER A 71 -11.98 12.90 -4.21
N GLU A 72 -12.60 13.60 -3.24
CA GLU A 72 -13.14 14.94 -3.42
C GLU A 72 -12.02 15.98 -3.48
N MET A 73 -11.03 15.88 -2.57
CA MET A 73 -9.87 16.75 -2.54
C MET A 73 -9.01 16.64 -3.80
N ALA A 74 -8.94 15.47 -4.43
CA ALA A 74 -8.10 15.22 -5.60
C ALA A 74 -8.80 15.54 -6.93
N LYS A 75 -10.14 15.52 -6.98
CA LYS A 75 -10.90 15.75 -8.21
C LYS A 75 -10.68 17.18 -8.74
N GLY A 76 -10.34 17.30 -10.01
CA GLY A 76 -10.08 18.58 -10.70
C GLY A 76 -8.66 19.13 -10.52
N LYS A 77 -7.89 18.62 -9.56
CA LYS A 77 -6.49 19.01 -9.35
C LYS A 77 -5.57 18.45 -10.43
N THR A 78 -4.43 19.09 -10.59
CA THR A 78 -3.33 18.54 -11.40
C THR A 78 -2.73 17.31 -10.72
N LEU A 79 -2.02 16.47 -11.47
CA LEU A 79 -1.35 15.31 -10.90
C LEU A 79 -0.31 15.68 -9.83
N GLU A 80 0.35 16.83 -9.98
CA GLU A 80 1.34 17.32 -9.02
C GLU A 80 0.67 17.75 -7.71
N GLU A 81 -0.42 18.51 -7.80
CA GLU A 81 -1.21 18.91 -6.62
C GLU A 81 -1.88 17.72 -5.94
N ALA A 82 -2.23 16.68 -6.69
CA ALA A 82 -2.79 15.47 -6.11
C ALA A 82 -1.74 14.65 -5.34
N LEU A 83 -0.46 14.69 -5.76
CA LEU A 83 0.67 14.06 -5.06
C LEU A 83 1.10 14.81 -3.80
N THR A 84 0.73 16.08 -3.65
CA THR A 84 1.00 16.82 -2.42
C THR A 84 -0.04 16.55 -1.34
N ILE A 85 -1.12 15.83 -1.64
CA ILE A 85 -2.15 15.46 -0.67
C ILE A 85 -1.55 14.47 0.33
N THR A 86 -1.38 14.93 1.57
CA THR A 86 -0.84 14.11 2.65
C THR A 86 -1.93 13.61 3.59
N ASN A 87 -1.62 12.54 4.31
CA ASN A 87 -2.48 11.93 5.32
C ASN A 87 -2.93 12.92 6.39
N LYS A 88 -2.04 13.86 6.75
CA LYS A 88 -2.33 14.92 7.73
C LYS A 88 -3.40 15.87 7.20
N GLN A 89 -3.26 16.33 5.96
CA GLN A 89 -4.25 17.22 5.34
C GLN A 89 -5.63 16.55 5.24
N VAL A 90 -5.67 15.26 4.90
CA VAL A 90 -6.94 14.52 4.84
C VAL A 90 -7.59 14.41 6.23
N ALA A 91 -6.79 14.12 7.26
CA ALA A 91 -7.29 14.05 8.63
C ALA A 91 -7.75 15.43 9.14
N GLU A 92 -7.03 16.50 8.82
CA GLU A 92 -7.39 17.88 9.16
C GLU A 92 -8.68 18.32 8.44
N GLU A 93 -8.82 18.01 7.15
CA GLU A 93 -10.03 18.31 6.38
C GLU A 93 -11.25 17.57 6.92
N LEU A 94 -11.06 16.34 7.39
CA LEU A 94 -12.08 15.58 8.11
C LEU A 94 -12.38 16.14 9.52
N GLY A 95 -11.76 17.23 9.96
CA GLY A 95 -12.00 17.82 11.28
C GLY A 95 -11.30 17.05 12.42
N GLY A 96 -10.25 16.31 12.08
CA GLY A 96 -9.48 15.46 12.98
C GLY A 96 -9.99 14.02 12.99
N LEU A 97 -9.03 13.09 13.10
CA LEU A 97 -9.31 11.67 13.30
C LEU A 97 -8.71 11.21 14.64
N PRO A 98 -9.38 10.27 15.34
CA PRO A 98 -8.81 9.65 16.53
C PRO A 98 -7.43 9.04 16.23
N GLN A 99 -6.48 9.17 17.17
CA GLN A 99 -5.09 8.76 16.95
C GLN A 99 -4.95 7.27 16.55
N ASN A 100 -5.82 6.42 17.07
CA ASN A 100 -5.90 4.99 16.73
C ASN A 100 -6.41 4.70 15.30
N LYS A 101 -6.93 5.70 14.58
CA LYS A 101 -7.48 5.59 13.21
C LYS A 101 -6.71 6.42 12.17
N MET A 102 -5.59 7.02 12.58
CA MET A 102 -4.72 7.77 11.65
C MET A 102 -4.17 6.88 10.52
N HIS A 103 -3.93 5.59 10.78
CA HIS A 103 -3.48 4.63 9.76
C HIS A 103 -4.46 4.48 8.58
N CYS A 104 -5.77 4.69 8.80
CA CYS A 104 -6.76 4.66 7.72
C CYS A 104 -6.59 5.85 6.77
N SER A 105 -6.14 7.01 7.29
CA SER A 105 -5.82 8.20 6.48
C SER A 105 -4.62 7.94 5.58
N ASN A 106 -3.66 7.17 6.07
CA ASN A 106 -2.46 6.79 5.32
C ASN A 106 -2.78 6.00 4.06
N LEU A 107 -3.65 5.00 4.20
CA LEU A 107 -4.07 4.15 3.09
C LEU A 107 -4.73 4.94 1.94
N GLY A 108 -5.52 5.97 2.26
CA GLY A 108 -6.24 6.77 1.26
C GLY A 108 -5.32 7.55 0.33
N ALA A 109 -4.36 8.31 0.90
CA ALA A 109 -3.43 9.08 0.09
C ALA A 109 -2.43 8.18 -0.65
N GLU A 110 -1.95 7.11 0.00
CA GLU A 110 -1.09 6.11 -0.65
C GLU A 110 -1.76 5.48 -1.87
N ALA A 111 -3.04 5.14 -1.78
CA ALA A 111 -3.78 4.57 -2.90
C ALA A 111 -3.97 5.56 -4.06
N LEU A 112 -4.21 6.84 -3.75
CA LEU A 112 -4.24 7.89 -4.77
C LEU A 112 -2.87 8.04 -5.45
N HIS A 113 -1.78 8.07 -4.68
CA HIS A 113 -0.42 8.19 -5.22
C HIS A 113 -0.09 7.02 -6.14
N LYS A 114 -0.39 5.78 -5.72
CA LYS A 114 -0.23 4.60 -6.58
C LYS A 114 -1.05 4.68 -7.86
N ALA A 115 -2.27 5.22 -7.81
CA ALA A 115 -3.08 5.39 -9.02
C ALA A 115 -2.42 6.37 -10.01
N ILE A 116 -1.84 7.46 -9.50
CA ILE A 116 -1.11 8.45 -10.31
C ILE A 116 0.18 7.86 -10.87
N GLU A 117 0.92 7.09 -10.07
CA GLU A 117 2.12 6.37 -10.51
C GLU A 117 1.80 5.36 -11.62
N ASP A 118 0.71 4.60 -11.47
CA ASP A 118 0.24 3.67 -12.49
C ASP A 118 -0.07 4.38 -13.82
N TYR A 119 -0.77 5.53 -13.75
CA TYR A 119 -1.01 6.37 -14.93
C TYR A 119 0.29 6.85 -15.58
N LYS A 120 1.23 7.38 -14.79
CA LYS A 120 2.54 7.86 -15.29
C LYS A 120 3.32 6.73 -15.97
N ARG A 121 3.34 5.55 -15.34
CA ARG A 121 3.98 4.34 -15.89
C ARG A 121 3.35 3.90 -17.20
N LYS A 122 2.02 3.89 -17.30
CA LYS A 122 1.31 3.57 -18.55
C LYS A 122 1.63 4.56 -19.66
N LYS A 123 1.67 5.87 -19.35
CA LYS A 123 2.07 6.94 -20.28
C LYS A 123 3.48 6.76 -20.82
N LEU A 124 4.43 6.34 -19.98
CA LEU A 124 5.81 6.05 -20.40
C LEU A 124 5.87 4.78 -21.27
N ASN A 125 5.07 3.78 -20.93
CA ASN A 125 4.98 2.52 -21.67
C ASN A 125 4.19 2.66 -22.99
N GLU A 126 3.33 3.66 -23.18
CA GLU A 126 2.70 3.92 -24.50
C GLU A 126 3.70 4.41 -25.54
N SER A 127 4.87 4.94 -25.12
CA SER A 127 5.99 5.27 -26.02
C SER A 127 6.95 4.10 -26.30
N ALA A 128 6.69 2.89 -25.79
CA ALA A 128 7.51 1.69 -26.05
C ALA A 128 6.62 0.43 -26.22
N PRO A 129 6.78 -0.39 -27.28
CA PRO A 129 5.84 -1.47 -27.54
C PRO A 129 5.91 -2.57 -26.46
N SER A 130 4.76 -2.78 -25.81
CA SER A 130 4.30 -3.89 -24.97
C SER A 130 5.33 -4.90 -24.42
N THR A 131 5.35 -5.09 -23.10
CA THR A 131 5.42 -6.43 -22.52
C THR A 131 4.60 -6.49 -21.23
N LYS A 132 3.53 -7.30 -21.25
CA LYS A 132 2.92 -7.81 -20.01
C LYS A 132 3.97 -8.66 -19.31
N THR A 133 4.32 -8.39 -18.06
CA THR A 133 4.67 -9.40 -17.04
C THR A 133 4.97 -8.71 -15.72
N LYS A 134 4.30 -9.23 -14.67
CA LYS A 134 4.60 -9.22 -13.24
C LYS A 134 4.88 -7.88 -12.55
N ILE A 135 4.24 -7.77 -11.39
CA ILE A 135 4.61 -6.91 -10.28
C ILE A 135 6.12 -7.09 -10.05
N GLU A 136 6.90 -6.13 -10.54
CA GLU A 136 8.27 -5.92 -10.09
C GLU A 136 8.17 -5.22 -8.74
N GLU A 137 8.44 -6.01 -7.71
CA GLU A 137 8.90 -5.52 -6.42
C GLU A 137 10.03 -4.53 -6.70
N LYS A 138 9.88 -3.29 -6.23
CA LYS A 138 10.95 -2.29 -6.28
C LYS A 138 12.15 -2.89 -5.56
N GLU A 139 13.21 -3.16 -6.32
CA GLU A 139 14.57 -3.25 -5.81
C GLU A 139 14.84 -1.92 -5.08
N VAL A 140 14.75 -1.95 -3.75
CA VAL A 140 15.35 -0.95 -2.89
C VAL A 140 16.82 -1.29 -2.86
N GLU A 141 17.63 -0.46 -3.52
CA GLU A 141 19.08 -0.51 -3.45
C GLU A 141 19.50 -0.53 -1.97
N LYS A 142 20.30 -1.54 -1.64
CA LYS A 142 20.81 -1.85 -0.32
C LYS A 142 21.57 -0.66 0.27
N GLU A 143 21.16 -0.23 1.45
CA GLU A 143 22.10 0.08 2.53
C GLU A 143 21.60 -0.64 3.80
N ASP A 144 22.46 -1.50 4.33
CA ASP A 144 22.18 -2.56 5.30
C ASP A 144 21.86 -2.01 6.70
N GLU A 145 20.59 -1.73 7.00
CA GLU A 145 20.13 -1.55 8.40
C GLU A 145 18.74 -2.18 8.59
N CYS A 146 18.72 -3.40 9.14
CA CYS A 146 17.50 -4.15 9.40
C CYS A 146 16.75 -3.48 10.57
N SER A 147 15.50 -3.02 10.40
CA SER A 147 14.72 -2.37 11.47
C SER A 147 13.55 -3.24 11.95
N CYS A 148 13.30 -3.25 13.26
CA CYS A 148 12.26 -4.05 13.90
C CYS A 148 10.84 -3.52 13.56
N PRO A 149 9.96 -4.32 12.94
CA PRO A 149 8.63 -3.88 12.47
C PRO A 149 7.60 -3.61 13.58
N TYR A 150 8.02 -3.65 14.85
CA TYR A 150 7.16 -3.38 16.01
C TYR A 150 7.58 -2.12 16.79
N CYS A 151 8.83 -1.68 16.65
CA CYS A 151 9.35 -0.57 17.45
C CYS A 151 10.40 0.29 16.72
N ASP A 152 10.62 0.06 15.42
CA ASP A 152 11.55 0.80 14.54
C ASP A 152 13.01 0.82 15.01
N MET A 153 13.41 -0.07 15.93
CA MET A 153 14.78 -0.18 16.43
C MET A 153 15.65 -1.02 15.48
N ALA A 154 16.86 -0.56 15.17
CA ALA A 154 17.81 -1.28 14.34
C ALA A 154 18.21 -2.62 14.99
N LEU A 155 17.97 -3.71 14.28
CA LEU A 155 18.30 -5.08 14.65
C LEU A 155 19.67 -5.43 14.08
N THR A 156 20.62 -5.70 14.96
CA THR A 156 22.02 -5.93 14.58
C THR A 156 22.32 -7.36 14.15
N GLU A 157 21.38 -8.32 14.25
CA GLU A 157 21.61 -9.72 13.83
C GLU A 157 20.34 -10.45 13.33
N PRO A 158 20.46 -11.33 12.31
CA PRO A 158 19.34 -12.08 11.73
C PRO A 158 18.79 -13.14 12.70
N ILE A 159 17.49 -13.08 12.95
CA ILE A 159 16.78 -13.92 13.92
C ILE A 159 16.73 -15.40 13.44
N PRO A 160 17.13 -16.40 14.26
CA PRO A 160 17.34 -17.78 13.81
C PRO A 160 16.08 -18.67 13.78
N TYR A 161 14.87 -18.09 13.81
CA TYR A 161 13.63 -18.86 13.85
C TYR A 161 12.46 -18.17 13.15
N CYS A 162 11.57 -18.97 12.55
CA CYS A 162 10.39 -18.51 11.85
C CYS A 162 9.27 -18.17 12.85
N LYS A 163 8.85 -16.89 12.93
CA LYS A 163 7.77 -16.44 13.84
C LYS A 163 6.38 -17.02 13.53
N SER A 164 6.18 -17.59 12.34
CA SER A 164 4.89 -18.17 11.93
C SER A 164 4.70 -19.61 12.41
N CYS A 165 5.77 -20.41 12.47
CA CYS A 165 5.70 -21.82 12.87
C CYS A 165 6.66 -22.24 13.99
N GLY A 166 7.49 -21.32 14.49
CA GLY A 166 8.48 -21.57 15.55
C GLY A 166 9.70 -22.38 15.11
N ALA A 167 9.79 -22.79 13.84
CA ALA A 167 10.87 -23.64 13.36
C ALA A 167 12.21 -22.90 13.28
N SER A 168 13.29 -23.58 13.70
CA SER A 168 14.66 -23.13 13.49
C SER A 168 15.00 -23.16 12.01
N VAL A 169 15.49 -22.04 11.50
CA VAL A 169 15.80 -21.85 10.09
C VAL A 169 17.28 -21.59 9.90
N SER A 170 17.85 -22.19 8.87
CA SER A 170 19.24 -22.03 8.46
C SER A 170 19.31 -21.58 7.01
N VAL A 171 20.36 -20.85 6.68
CA VAL A 171 20.62 -20.44 5.30
C VAL A 171 21.33 -21.57 4.56
N CYS A 172 20.81 -21.94 3.39
CA CYS A 172 21.44 -22.95 2.55
C CYS A 172 22.78 -22.42 2.00
N PRO A 173 23.89 -23.15 2.15
CA PRO A 173 25.21 -22.69 1.71
C PRO A 173 25.37 -22.64 0.18
N GLU A 174 24.53 -23.34 -0.59
CA GLU A 174 24.62 -23.33 -2.06
C GLU A 174 23.77 -22.23 -2.71
N CYS A 175 22.55 -21.99 -2.23
CA CYS A 175 21.63 -21.03 -2.85
C CYS A 175 21.38 -19.77 -2.02
N GLY A 176 21.92 -19.67 -0.80
CA GLY A 176 21.74 -18.51 0.08
C GLY A 176 20.32 -18.36 0.64
N GLU A 177 19.47 -19.37 0.46
CA GLU A 177 18.05 -19.27 0.80
C GLU A 177 17.71 -19.91 2.15
N VAL A 178 16.69 -19.36 2.82
CA VAL A 178 16.27 -19.80 4.15
C VAL A 178 15.51 -21.11 4.05
N THR A 179 15.98 -22.13 4.75
CA THR A 179 15.40 -23.48 4.79
C THR A 179 15.33 -23.97 6.24
N ARG A 180 14.58 -25.05 6.50
CA ARG A 180 14.43 -25.59 7.86
C ARG A 180 15.71 -26.30 8.29
N PHE A 181 16.19 -26.02 9.50
CA PHE A 181 17.41 -26.63 10.05
C PHE A 181 17.32 -28.16 10.14
N GLU A 182 16.13 -28.70 10.41
CA GLU A 182 15.91 -30.15 10.53
C GLU A 182 15.82 -30.89 9.18
N SER A 183 15.71 -30.17 8.06
CA SER A 183 15.56 -30.79 6.74
C SER A 183 16.91 -31.24 6.17
N ASP A 184 17.02 -32.51 5.78
CA ASP A 184 18.24 -33.09 5.18
C ASP A 184 18.53 -32.57 3.76
N SER A 185 17.61 -31.81 3.18
CA SER A 185 17.73 -31.22 1.85
C SER A 185 17.01 -29.88 1.78
N CYS A 186 17.59 -28.92 1.07
CA CYS A 186 16.97 -27.63 0.79
C CYS A 186 15.70 -27.80 -0.05
N LEU A 187 14.59 -27.22 0.39
CA LEU A 187 13.28 -27.33 -0.26
C LEU A 187 13.22 -26.65 -1.64
N LYS A 188 14.16 -25.74 -1.92
CA LYS A 188 14.17 -24.96 -3.17
C LYS A 188 15.16 -25.51 -4.21
N CYS A 189 16.40 -25.81 -3.80
CA CYS A 189 17.43 -26.31 -4.73
C CYS A 189 17.71 -27.81 -4.62
N GLY A 190 17.17 -28.51 -3.60
CA GLY A 190 17.41 -29.94 -3.38
C GLY A 190 18.81 -30.29 -2.84
N ALA A 191 19.67 -29.29 -2.60
CA ALA A 191 21.01 -29.49 -2.04
C ALA A 191 20.95 -30.15 -0.65
N LYS A 192 21.82 -31.13 -0.40
CA LYS A 192 21.88 -31.80 0.91
C LYS A 192 22.46 -30.85 1.95
N ILE A 193 21.73 -30.65 3.05
CA ILE A 193 22.19 -29.80 4.14
C ILE A 193 22.99 -30.68 5.10
N THR A 194 24.31 -30.54 5.06
CA THR A 194 25.19 -31.23 6.02
C THR A 194 24.99 -30.63 7.40
N LYS A 195 24.27 -31.37 8.26
CA LYS A 195 24.19 -31.13 9.71
C LYS A 195 25.60 -31.16 10.28
N LYS A 196 26.07 -30.05 10.84
CA LYS A 196 27.37 -29.95 11.50
C LYS A 196 27.16 -29.69 12.98
#